data_AF-A0A7H4PW15-F1
#
_entry.id   AF-A0A7H4PW15-F1
#
_cell.length_a   1.000
_cell.length_b   1.000
_cell.length_c   1.000
_cell.angle_alpha   90.00
_cell.angle_beta   90.00
_cell.angle_gamma   90.00
#
_symmetry.space_group_name_H-M   'P 1'
#
loop_
_entity.id
_entity.type
_entity.pdbx_description
1 polymer ?
#
loop_
_entity_poly.entity_id
_entity_poly.type
_entity_poly.pdbx_seq_one_letter_code
_entity_poly.pdbx_strand_id
1 'polypeptide(L)'
;MLTFIRLAGRAPRLDERAFDRRIGLVILATDHTTEPDFVALVASERIGVYVNRVPYANPVTPENLLAMQPSLTAGAALILPDEALDVVMYSCTSASVMIGDAEIEAAIHAAKPGAQVVMPTAAAVTALKALGARRISVLTPYTVETSRPMAEYFAAQGFVIDRFTCIGLTDDREMARISHDDIVAFARDAMAEESDALFISCTAVRAAAVIARIEASIGKAVVSSNLATAWMCLRLCGDDTARPARGRLMTLPLTVR
;
A
#
# COMPACT_ATOMS: atom_id res chain seq x y z
N MET A 1 -10.00 41.41 36.18
CA MET A 1 -8.66 40.97 36.63
C MET A 1 -7.95 40.39 35.41
N LEU A 2 -6.81 40.96 35.00
CA LEU A 2 -6.07 40.51 33.82
C LEU A 2 -5.05 39.43 34.22
N THR A 3 -5.12 38.26 33.57
CA THR A 3 -4.17 37.16 33.80
C THR A 3 -2.80 37.53 33.24
N PHE A 4 -1.76 37.36 34.04
CA PHE A 4 -0.39 37.68 33.64
C PHE A 4 0.25 36.48 32.92
N ILE A 5 0.52 36.63 31.63
CA ILE A 5 1.18 35.62 30.79
C ILE A 5 2.70 35.85 30.87
N ARG A 6 3.49 34.80 31.12
CA ARG A 6 4.97 34.86 31.18
C ARG A 6 5.60 33.77 30.33
N LEU A 7 6.79 34.08 29.79
CA LEU A 7 7.65 33.09 29.14
C LEU A 7 8.33 32.21 30.19
N ALA A 8 8.56 30.93 29.87
CA ALA A 8 9.34 30.04 30.70
C ALA A 8 10.81 30.51 30.79
N GLY A 9 11.44 30.37 31.96
CA GLY A 9 12.81 30.84 32.20
C GLY A 9 13.92 29.99 31.58
N ARG A 10 13.60 28.94 30.82
CA ARG A 10 14.56 28.08 30.13
C ARG A 10 14.01 27.58 28.80
N ALA A 11 14.89 27.41 27.82
CA ALA A 11 14.56 26.71 26.59
C ALA A 11 14.46 25.18 26.82
N PRO A 12 13.59 24.46 26.09
CA PRO A 12 13.63 23.01 26.07
C PRO A 12 14.87 22.50 25.30
N ARG A 13 15.35 21.30 25.67
CA ARG A 13 16.21 20.52 24.77
C ARG A 13 15.32 19.95 23.67
N LEU A 14 15.76 20.03 22.43
CA LEU A 14 15.09 19.42 21.28
C LEU A 14 15.80 18.12 20.92
N ASP A 15 15.02 17.09 20.62
CA ASP A 15 15.51 15.90 19.93
C ASP A 15 15.67 16.20 18.43
N GLU A 16 16.47 15.42 17.72
CA GLU A 16 16.73 15.63 16.29
C GLU A 16 15.43 15.52 15.47
N ARG A 17 14.58 14.54 15.80
CA ARG A 17 13.29 14.28 15.17
C ARG A 17 12.30 13.75 16.21
N ALA A 18 11.01 13.95 15.96
CA ALA A 18 9.93 13.38 16.79
C ALA A 18 9.81 11.85 16.72
N PHE A 19 10.22 11.26 15.59
CA PHE A 19 10.27 9.81 15.37
C PHE A 19 11.56 9.47 14.61
N ASP A 20 12.17 8.32 14.93
CA ASP A 20 13.38 7.82 14.26
C ASP A 20 13.19 7.71 12.75
N ARG A 21 12.00 7.25 12.34
CA ARG A 21 11.62 6.99 10.95
C ARG A 21 10.32 7.68 10.63
N ARG A 22 10.23 8.28 9.44
CA ARG A 22 9.06 9.02 8.97
C ARG A 22 8.61 8.48 7.62
N ILE A 23 7.37 8.00 7.58
CA ILE A 23 6.72 7.51 6.36
C ILE A 23 5.64 8.51 5.94
N GLY A 24 5.73 9.00 4.71
CA GLY A 24 4.66 9.76 4.06
C GLY A 24 3.73 8.86 3.27
N LEU A 25 2.42 9.05 3.41
CA LEU A 25 1.40 8.39 2.58
C LEU A 25 0.75 9.43 1.68
N VAL A 26 0.85 9.23 0.37
CA VAL A 26 0.07 9.97 -0.64
C VAL A 26 -1.09 9.08 -1.02
N ILE A 27 -2.28 9.36 -0.48
CA ILE A 27 -3.48 8.51 -0.65
C ILE A 27 -4.59 9.25 -1.40
N LEU A 28 -5.63 8.53 -1.82
CA LEU A 28 -6.76 9.15 -2.50
C LEU A 28 -7.66 9.89 -1.52
N ALA A 29 -8.29 10.98 -1.97
CA ALA A 29 -9.28 11.72 -1.18
C ALA A 29 -10.47 10.85 -0.72
N THR A 30 -10.73 9.75 -1.44
CA THR A 30 -11.79 8.77 -1.20
C THR A 30 -11.31 7.52 -0.44
N ASP A 31 -10.05 7.45 0.01
CA ASP A 31 -9.50 6.29 0.71
C ASP A 31 -10.08 6.16 2.14
N HIS A 32 -10.50 4.93 2.49
CA HIS A 32 -11.02 4.57 3.82
C HIS A 32 -10.13 3.55 4.55
N THR A 33 -9.08 3.04 3.91
CA THR A 33 -8.48 1.74 4.25
C THR A 33 -6.99 1.83 4.48
N THR A 34 -6.26 2.64 3.70
CA THR A 34 -4.80 2.72 3.79
C THR A 34 -4.34 3.32 5.11
N GLU A 35 -4.92 4.44 5.56
CA GLU A 35 -4.49 5.05 6.84
C GLU A 35 -4.74 4.13 8.03
N PRO A 36 -5.95 3.54 8.20
CA PRO A 36 -6.17 2.59 9.29
C PRO A 36 -5.26 1.36 9.21
N ASP A 37 -5.01 0.83 8.01
CA ASP A 37 -4.09 -0.29 7.83
C ASP A 37 -2.66 0.08 8.24
N PHE A 38 -2.16 1.27 7.86
CA PHE A 38 -0.81 1.70 8.25
C PHE A 38 -0.71 2.03 9.75
N VAL A 39 -1.77 2.57 10.37
CA VAL A 39 -1.84 2.73 11.83
C VAL A 39 -1.73 1.37 12.51
N ALA A 40 -2.47 0.36 12.04
CA ALA A 40 -2.42 -0.97 12.63
C ALA A 40 -1.11 -1.71 12.34
N LEU A 41 -0.58 -1.57 11.12
CA LEU A 41 0.50 -2.42 10.62
C LEU A 41 1.90 -1.85 10.86
N VAL A 42 2.06 -0.52 10.77
CA VAL A 42 3.36 0.14 10.58
C VAL A 42 3.67 1.16 11.68
N ALA A 43 2.70 1.98 12.10
CA ALA A 43 2.93 3.01 13.09
C ALA A 43 3.44 2.42 14.42
N SER A 44 4.42 3.08 15.03
CA SER A 44 5.02 2.69 16.31
C SER A 44 5.68 3.89 17.00
N GLU A 45 6.25 3.69 18.18
CA GLU A 45 7.06 4.73 18.85
C GLU A 45 8.28 5.16 18.04
N ARG A 46 8.75 4.31 17.12
CA ARG A 46 9.90 4.60 16.24
C ARG A 46 9.50 5.11 14.86
N ILE A 47 8.31 4.75 14.37
CA ILE A 47 7.87 5.03 13.00
C ILE A 47 6.64 5.94 13.03
N GLY A 48 6.83 7.19 12.65
CA GLY A 48 5.76 8.16 12.42
C GLY A 48 5.16 8.00 11.02
N VAL A 49 3.84 8.02 10.93
CA VAL A 49 3.08 7.94 9.66
C VAL A 49 2.36 9.26 9.45
N TYR A 50 2.58 9.89 8.29
CA TYR A 50 2.06 11.21 7.93
C TYR A 50 1.35 11.14 6.61
N VAL A 51 0.13 11.67 6.53
CA VAL A 51 -0.73 11.46 5.36
C VAL A 51 -1.07 12.77 4.70
N ASN A 52 -1.05 12.77 3.36
CA ASN A 52 -1.77 13.76 2.58
C ASN A 52 -2.59 13.08 1.48
N ARG A 53 -3.70 13.74 1.10
CA ARG A 53 -4.66 13.23 0.13
C ARG A 53 -4.51 13.95 -1.21
N VAL A 54 -4.66 13.19 -2.31
CA VAL A 54 -4.79 13.73 -3.66
C VAL A 54 -6.22 13.59 -4.17
N PRO A 55 -6.71 14.53 -4.99
CA PRO A 55 -8.03 14.42 -5.60
C PRO A 55 -8.15 13.15 -6.43
N TYR A 56 -9.31 12.50 -6.34
CA TYR A 56 -9.67 11.37 -7.17
C TYR A 56 -11.18 11.40 -7.42
N ALA A 57 -11.58 10.94 -8.61
CA ALA A 57 -12.97 10.87 -9.02
C ALA A 57 -13.32 9.43 -9.44
N ASN A 58 -14.40 8.90 -8.87
CA ASN A 58 -15.05 7.69 -9.35
C ASN A 58 -15.86 7.98 -10.62
N PRO A 59 -16.11 6.99 -11.50
CA PRO A 59 -15.74 5.57 -11.36
C PRO A 59 -14.25 5.28 -11.59
N VAL A 60 -13.80 4.11 -11.15
CA VAL A 60 -12.43 3.57 -11.36
C VAL A 60 -12.24 3.17 -12.82
N THR A 61 -11.92 4.16 -13.66
CA THR A 61 -11.58 3.99 -15.08
C THR A 61 -10.12 4.35 -15.36
N PRO A 62 -9.52 3.81 -16.43
CA PRO A 62 -8.17 4.18 -16.87
C PRO A 62 -7.92 5.70 -16.94
N GLU A 63 -8.88 6.46 -17.48
CA GLU A 63 -8.78 7.92 -17.65
C GLU A 63 -8.71 8.64 -16.31
N ASN A 64 -9.61 8.29 -15.38
CA ASN A 64 -9.65 8.91 -14.05
C ASN A 64 -8.39 8.57 -13.23
N LEU A 65 -7.81 7.39 -13.43
CA LEU A 65 -6.57 7.00 -12.77
C LEU A 65 -5.37 7.82 -13.26
N LEU A 66 -5.26 8.04 -14.57
CA LEU A 66 -4.20 8.86 -15.16
C LEU A 66 -4.31 10.34 -14.76
N ALA A 67 -5.54 10.85 -14.62
CA ALA A 67 -5.79 12.24 -14.25
C ALA A 67 -5.24 12.64 -12.87
N MET A 68 -4.86 11.68 -12.03
CA MET A 68 -4.24 11.94 -10.72
C MET A 68 -2.78 12.36 -10.79
N GLN A 69 -2.05 11.95 -11.84
CA GLN A 69 -0.59 12.12 -11.92
C GLN A 69 -0.13 13.56 -11.61
N PRO A 70 -0.79 14.63 -12.13
CA PRO A 70 -0.35 16.01 -11.88
C PRO A 70 -0.47 16.44 -10.41
N SER A 71 -1.28 15.75 -9.60
CA SER A 71 -1.50 16.07 -8.19
C SER A 71 -0.48 15.41 -7.26
N LEU A 72 0.31 14.44 -7.73
CA LEU A 72 1.19 13.64 -6.88
C LEU A 72 2.30 14.47 -6.23
N THR A 73 2.99 15.32 -7.00
CA THR A 73 4.06 16.18 -6.48
C THR A 73 3.53 17.17 -5.44
N ALA A 74 2.42 17.85 -5.74
CA ALA A 74 1.79 18.76 -4.78
C ALA A 74 1.29 18.02 -3.52
N GLY A 75 0.74 16.81 -3.71
CA GLY A 75 0.32 15.93 -2.63
C GLY A 75 1.47 15.56 -1.70
N ALA A 76 2.61 15.12 -2.25
CA ALA A 76 3.79 14.76 -1.48
C ALA A 76 4.45 15.96 -0.79
N ALA A 77 4.46 17.14 -1.43
CA ALA A 77 5.08 18.35 -0.90
C ALA A 77 4.44 18.84 0.42
N LEU A 78 3.15 18.58 0.60
CA LEU A 78 2.42 18.97 1.82
C LEU A 78 2.69 18.05 3.02
N ILE A 79 3.35 16.90 2.82
CA ILE A 79 3.72 15.99 3.91
C ILE A 79 5.00 16.50 4.56
N LEU A 80 4.89 17.08 5.76
CA LEU A 80 6.00 17.68 6.51
C LEU A 80 6.88 18.60 5.62
N PRO A 81 6.41 19.81 5.28
CA PRO A 81 7.19 20.76 4.50
C PRO A 81 8.59 20.97 5.09
N ASP A 82 9.59 21.12 4.22
CA ASP A 82 11.01 21.31 4.58
C ASP A 82 11.67 20.17 5.38
N GLU A 83 10.97 19.06 5.60
CA GLU A 83 11.47 17.90 6.32
C GLU A 83 11.67 16.70 5.39
N ALA A 84 12.72 15.93 5.68
CA ALA A 84 12.99 14.67 5.01
C ALA A 84 12.06 13.55 5.52
N LEU A 85 11.69 12.65 4.60
CA LEU A 85 10.98 11.41 4.87
C LEU A 85 11.89 10.24 4.48
N ASP A 86 11.86 9.16 5.26
CA ASP A 86 12.61 7.94 4.94
C ASP A 86 11.94 7.20 3.77
N VAL A 87 10.60 7.13 3.79
CA VAL A 87 9.79 6.46 2.77
C VAL A 87 8.59 7.32 2.41
N VAL A 88 8.23 7.35 1.12
CA VAL A 88 6.94 7.85 0.65
C VAL A 88 6.23 6.72 -0.10
N MET A 89 5.03 6.38 0.36
CA MET A 89 4.18 5.39 -0.27
C MET A 89 3.02 6.07 -1.01
N TYR A 90 2.88 5.79 -2.30
CA TYR A 90 1.71 6.20 -3.08
C TYR A 90 0.64 5.09 -3.05
N SER A 91 -0.53 5.37 -2.48
CA SER A 91 -1.57 4.37 -2.24
C SER A 91 -2.63 4.35 -3.33
N CYS A 92 -2.29 3.74 -4.48
CA CYS A 92 -3.30 3.30 -5.44
C CYS A 92 -2.73 2.23 -6.37
N THR A 93 -3.19 0.98 -6.23
CA THR A 93 -2.67 -0.14 -7.04
C THR A 93 -3.00 0.01 -8.53
N SER A 94 -4.25 0.33 -8.86
CA SER A 94 -4.67 0.48 -10.25
C SER A 94 -4.00 1.67 -10.93
N ALA A 95 -3.88 2.82 -10.25
CA ALA A 95 -3.16 3.96 -10.81
C ALA A 95 -1.67 3.72 -10.94
N SER A 96 -1.05 2.92 -10.05
CA SER A 96 0.37 2.55 -10.21
C SER A 96 0.62 1.80 -11.52
N VAL A 97 -0.29 0.89 -11.90
CA VAL A 97 -0.22 0.22 -13.20
C VAL A 97 -0.43 1.20 -14.36
N MET A 98 -1.39 2.12 -14.23
CA MET A 98 -1.77 3.02 -15.32
C MET A 98 -0.76 4.16 -15.56
N ILE A 99 -0.30 4.80 -14.49
CA ILE A 99 0.61 5.95 -14.55
C ILE A 99 2.04 5.47 -14.85
N GLY A 100 2.44 4.32 -14.30
CA GLY A 100 3.79 3.80 -14.40
C GLY A 100 4.64 4.11 -13.17
N ASP A 101 5.46 3.14 -12.78
CA ASP A 101 6.27 3.20 -11.56
C ASP A 101 7.28 4.39 -11.64
N ALA A 102 7.89 4.62 -12.81
CA ALA A 102 8.90 5.68 -13.00
C ALA A 102 8.30 7.09 -12.93
N GLU A 103 7.12 7.29 -13.49
CA GLU A 103 6.40 8.56 -13.49
C GLU A 103 5.94 8.95 -12.09
N ILE A 104 5.50 7.97 -11.30
CA ILE A 104 5.16 8.18 -9.88
C ILE A 104 6.41 8.50 -9.09
N GLU A 105 7.49 7.72 -9.25
CA GLU A 105 8.75 7.96 -8.56
C GLU A 105 9.29 9.38 -8.85
N ALA A 106 9.32 9.78 -10.11
CA ALA A 106 9.72 11.13 -10.51
C ALA A 106 8.85 12.22 -9.87
N ALA A 107 7.53 12.04 -9.84
CA ALA A 107 6.61 13.00 -9.24
C ALA A 107 6.81 13.14 -7.72
N ILE A 108 7.08 12.03 -7.03
CA ILE A 108 7.36 12.03 -5.59
C ILE A 108 8.73 12.65 -5.31
N HIS A 109 9.77 12.27 -6.04
CA HIS A 109 11.13 12.81 -5.87
C HIS A 109 11.22 14.31 -6.15
N ALA A 110 10.39 14.84 -7.05
CA ALA A 110 10.29 16.28 -7.26
C ALA A 110 9.89 17.05 -5.98
N ALA A 111 9.18 16.41 -5.05
CA ALA A 111 8.81 16.99 -3.76
C ALA A 111 9.68 16.50 -2.58
N LYS A 112 10.10 15.23 -2.63
CA LYS A 112 10.80 14.51 -1.56
C LYS A 112 12.00 13.73 -2.13
N PRO A 113 13.07 14.41 -2.57
CA PRO A 113 14.15 13.80 -3.36
C PRO A 113 14.96 12.72 -2.62
N GLY A 114 14.97 12.75 -1.29
CA GLY A 114 15.68 11.76 -0.47
C GLY A 114 14.85 10.56 -0.04
N ALA A 115 13.55 10.51 -0.37
CA ALA A 115 12.67 9.45 0.09
C ALA A 115 12.75 8.21 -0.81
N GLN A 116 12.72 7.02 -0.20
CA GLN A 116 12.47 5.80 -0.95
C GLN A 116 10.99 5.74 -1.34
N VAL A 117 10.69 5.48 -2.60
CA VAL A 117 9.31 5.45 -3.10
C VAL A 117 8.78 4.01 -3.07
N VAL A 118 7.61 3.82 -2.46
CA VAL A 118 6.92 2.52 -2.40
C VAL A 118 5.59 2.61 -3.13
N MET A 119 5.33 1.66 -4.00
CA MET A 119 4.09 1.55 -4.77
C MET A 119 3.49 0.14 -4.60
N PRO A 120 2.16 -0.01 -4.50
CA PRO A 120 1.51 -1.30 -4.28
C PRO A 120 1.88 -2.40 -5.26
N THR A 121 2.00 -2.06 -6.55
CA THR A 121 2.36 -2.98 -7.63
C THR A 121 3.78 -3.51 -7.47
N ALA A 122 4.77 -2.62 -7.38
CA ALA A 122 6.18 -2.98 -7.18
C ALA A 122 6.42 -3.71 -5.84
N ALA A 123 5.73 -3.27 -4.77
CA ALA A 123 5.78 -3.93 -3.47
C ALA A 123 5.19 -5.34 -3.54
N ALA A 124 4.06 -5.55 -4.23
CA ALA A 124 3.44 -6.86 -4.41
C ALA A 124 4.34 -7.81 -5.20
N VAL A 125 4.98 -7.33 -6.29
CA VAL A 125 5.98 -8.11 -7.04
C VAL A 125 7.11 -8.57 -6.13
N THR A 126 7.67 -7.65 -5.35
CA THR A 126 8.77 -7.94 -4.42
C THR A 126 8.34 -8.92 -3.34
N ALA A 127 7.14 -8.75 -2.77
CA ALA A 127 6.58 -9.63 -1.76
C ALA A 127 6.33 -11.05 -2.28
N LEU A 128 5.75 -11.19 -3.48
CA LEU A 128 5.52 -12.48 -4.13
C LEU A 128 6.84 -13.20 -4.43
N LYS A 129 7.86 -12.46 -4.91
CA LYS A 129 9.21 -12.99 -5.12
C LYS A 129 9.87 -13.43 -3.81
N ALA A 130 9.72 -12.67 -2.72
CA ALA A 130 10.22 -13.04 -1.41
C ALA A 130 9.56 -14.32 -0.86
N LEU A 131 8.28 -14.54 -1.18
CA LEU A 131 7.56 -15.78 -0.89
C LEU A 131 7.94 -16.95 -1.81
N GLY A 132 8.80 -16.73 -2.82
CA GLY A 132 9.21 -17.73 -3.80
C GLY A 132 8.12 -18.09 -4.83
N ALA A 133 7.05 -17.29 -4.91
CA ALA A 133 5.96 -17.54 -5.85
C ALA A 133 6.40 -17.31 -7.30
N ARG A 134 6.00 -18.20 -8.19
CA ARG A 134 6.18 -18.09 -9.66
C ARG A 134 4.84 -18.16 -10.38
N ARG A 135 3.91 -18.94 -9.86
CA ARG A 135 2.53 -19.06 -10.35
C ARG A 135 1.61 -18.39 -9.34
N ILE A 136 0.73 -17.51 -9.80
CA ILE A 136 -0.12 -16.73 -8.91
C ILE A 136 -1.58 -16.75 -9.35
N SER A 137 -2.45 -16.64 -8.37
CA SER A 137 -3.82 -16.21 -8.56
C SER A 137 -3.94 -14.73 -8.22
N VAL A 138 -4.77 -13.99 -8.96
CA VAL A 138 -5.05 -12.59 -8.71
C VAL A 138 -6.55 -12.40 -8.46
N LEU A 139 -6.89 -11.78 -7.34
CA LEU A 139 -8.24 -11.30 -7.04
C LEU A 139 -8.23 -9.78 -7.05
N THR A 140 -9.16 -9.18 -7.77
CA THR A 140 -9.32 -7.73 -7.87
C THR A 140 -10.79 -7.34 -7.71
N PRO A 141 -11.08 -6.22 -7.03
CA PRO A 141 -12.44 -5.74 -6.92
C PRO A 141 -12.97 -5.12 -8.22
N TYR A 142 -12.09 -4.76 -9.17
CA TYR A 142 -12.45 -3.96 -10.33
C TYR A 142 -13.21 -4.74 -11.42
N THR A 143 -13.62 -4.04 -12.46
CA THR A 143 -14.10 -4.62 -13.73
C THR A 143 -12.97 -5.31 -14.49
N VAL A 144 -13.33 -6.14 -15.48
CA VAL A 144 -12.36 -6.80 -16.37
C VAL A 144 -11.54 -5.79 -17.16
N GLU A 145 -12.15 -4.69 -17.60
CA GLU A 145 -11.49 -3.61 -18.35
C GLU A 145 -10.38 -2.97 -17.51
N THR A 146 -10.70 -2.50 -16.31
CA THR A 146 -9.73 -1.88 -15.38
C THR A 146 -8.66 -2.87 -14.93
N SER A 147 -8.95 -4.17 -14.92
CA SER A 147 -8.02 -5.18 -14.43
C SER A 147 -7.05 -5.73 -15.48
N ARG A 148 -7.34 -5.55 -16.78
CA ARG A 148 -6.51 -6.10 -17.85
C ARG A 148 -5.06 -5.62 -17.83
N PRO A 149 -4.77 -4.31 -17.64
CA PRO A 149 -3.40 -3.82 -17.54
C PRO A 149 -2.63 -4.45 -16.37
N MET A 150 -3.33 -4.84 -15.29
CA MET A 150 -2.70 -5.48 -14.14
C MET A 150 -2.24 -6.91 -14.45
N ALA A 151 -3.03 -7.67 -15.21
CA ALA A 151 -2.62 -8.99 -15.67
C ALA A 151 -1.35 -8.90 -16.52
N GLU A 152 -1.29 -7.92 -17.43
CA GLU A 152 -0.12 -7.65 -18.27
C GLU A 152 1.10 -7.24 -17.44
N TYR A 153 0.92 -6.37 -16.44
CA TYR A 153 1.99 -5.97 -15.52
C TYR A 153 2.62 -7.17 -14.81
N PHE A 154 1.82 -8.02 -14.16
CA PHE A 154 2.38 -9.16 -13.42
C PHE A 154 2.99 -10.22 -14.36
N ALA A 155 2.42 -10.43 -15.55
CA ALA A 155 3.01 -11.30 -16.55
C ALA A 155 4.40 -10.78 -17.01
N ALA A 156 4.53 -9.47 -17.25
CA ALA A 156 5.80 -8.83 -17.61
C ALA A 156 6.86 -8.94 -16.49
N GLN A 157 6.43 -9.08 -15.23
CA GLN A 157 7.30 -9.29 -14.07
C GLN A 157 7.76 -10.75 -13.90
N GLY A 158 7.33 -11.65 -14.81
CA GLY A 158 7.74 -13.05 -14.87
C GLY A 158 6.84 -14.03 -14.12
N PHE A 159 5.64 -13.60 -13.70
CA PHE A 159 4.67 -14.50 -13.07
C PHE A 159 3.79 -15.20 -14.10
N VAL A 160 3.48 -16.47 -13.83
CA VAL A 160 2.40 -17.17 -14.53
C VAL A 160 1.10 -16.93 -13.77
N ILE A 161 0.07 -16.41 -14.45
CA ILE A 161 -1.23 -16.13 -13.83
C ILE A 161 -2.17 -17.30 -14.12
N ASP A 162 -2.41 -18.16 -13.13
CA ASP A 162 -3.25 -19.35 -13.28
C ASP A 162 -4.74 -19.05 -13.17
N ARG A 163 -5.09 -18.01 -12.40
CA ARG A 163 -6.46 -17.50 -12.32
C ARG A 163 -6.45 -16.00 -12.05
N PHE A 164 -7.31 -15.29 -12.76
CA PHE A 164 -7.52 -13.87 -12.58
C PHE A 164 -9.02 -13.61 -12.40
N THR A 165 -9.43 -13.15 -11.22
CA THR A 165 -10.83 -13.00 -10.81
C THR A 165 -11.16 -11.54 -10.53
N CYS A 166 -12.24 -11.05 -11.15
CA CYS A 166 -12.73 -9.67 -11.03
C CYS A 166 -14.10 -9.66 -10.33
N ILE A 167 -14.27 -8.88 -9.26
CA ILE A 167 -15.57 -8.72 -8.57
C ILE A 167 -16.50 -7.79 -9.37
N GLY A 168 -15.97 -6.82 -10.11
CA GLY A 168 -16.74 -5.97 -11.02
C GLY A 168 -17.24 -4.65 -10.44
N LEU A 169 -16.67 -4.16 -9.33
CA LEU A 169 -17.01 -2.87 -8.74
C LEU A 169 -16.29 -1.72 -9.46
N THR A 170 -16.93 -0.55 -9.47
CA THR A 170 -16.41 0.68 -10.10
C THR A 170 -16.21 1.83 -9.11
N ASP A 171 -16.58 1.65 -7.84
CA ASP A 171 -16.48 2.68 -6.80
C ASP A 171 -15.61 2.18 -5.64
N ASP A 172 -14.49 2.86 -5.36
CA ASP A 172 -13.58 2.49 -4.28
C ASP A 172 -14.22 2.52 -2.89
N ARG A 173 -15.26 3.33 -2.68
CA ARG A 173 -16.05 3.39 -1.43
C ARG A 173 -16.92 2.15 -1.25
N GLU A 174 -17.31 1.50 -2.33
CA GLU A 174 -17.97 0.19 -2.28
C GLU A 174 -16.96 -0.91 -1.99
N MET A 175 -15.78 -0.86 -2.62
CA MET A 175 -14.68 -1.80 -2.38
C MET A 175 -14.23 -1.80 -0.92
N ALA A 176 -14.18 -0.62 -0.29
CA ALA A 176 -13.88 -0.47 1.13
C ALA A 176 -14.96 -1.07 2.05
N ARG A 177 -16.18 -1.30 1.56
CA ARG A 177 -17.30 -1.84 2.34
C ARG A 177 -17.57 -3.32 2.10
N ILE A 178 -16.81 -3.99 1.21
CA ILE A 178 -16.86 -5.45 1.09
C ILE A 178 -16.62 -6.06 2.47
N SER A 179 -17.49 -6.97 2.91
CA SER A 179 -17.40 -7.57 4.23
C SER A 179 -16.11 -8.41 4.35
N HIS A 180 -15.60 -8.55 5.57
CA HIS A 180 -14.42 -9.39 5.79
C HIS A 180 -14.68 -10.87 5.43
N ASP A 181 -15.92 -11.33 5.62
CA ASP A 181 -16.29 -12.70 5.31
C ASP A 181 -16.37 -12.91 3.79
N ASP A 182 -16.89 -11.94 3.05
CA ASP A 182 -16.88 -11.96 1.57
C ASP A 182 -15.47 -11.89 1.02
N ILE A 183 -14.58 -11.06 1.60
CA ILE A 183 -13.17 -11.02 1.18
C ILE A 183 -12.53 -12.42 1.32
N VAL A 184 -12.81 -13.14 2.41
CA VAL A 184 -12.30 -14.51 2.62
C VAL A 184 -12.94 -15.50 1.64
N ALA A 185 -14.24 -15.38 1.36
CA ALA A 185 -14.95 -16.23 0.41
C ALA A 185 -14.42 -16.04 -1.01
N PHE A 186 -14.37 -14.79 -1.51
CA PHE A 186 -13.82 -14.49 -2.83
C PHE A 186 -12.35 -14.91 -2.97
N ALA A 187 -11.55 -14.76 -1.91
CA ALA A 187 -10.16 -15.21 -1.92
C ALA A 187 -10.04 -16.74 -2.08
N ARG A 188 -10.93 -17.50 -1.43
CA ARG A 188 -11.01 -18.97 -1.59
C ARG A 188 -11.38 -19.33 -3.03
N ASP A 189 -12.38 -18.68 -3.59
CA ASP A 189 -12.86 -18.96 -4.94
C ASP A 189 -11.86 -18.54 -6.03
N ALA A 190 -11.07 -17.50 -5.77
CA ALA A 190 -10.03 -17.01 -6.67
C ALA A 190 -8.74 -17.83 -6.64
N MET A 191 -8.52 -18.65 -5.61
CA MET A 191 -7.30 -19.46 -5.48
C MET A 191 -7.34 -20.66 -6.43
N ALA A 192 -6.40 -20.72 -7.39
CA ALA A 192 -6.20 -21.90 -8.21
C ALA A 192 -5.35 -22.96 -7.47
N GLU A 193 -5.57 -24.24 -7.78
CA GLU A 193 -4.82 -25.35 -7.20
C GLU A 193 -3.33 -25.32 -7.58
N GLU A 194 -2.99 -24.83 -8.78
CA GLU A 194 -1.61 -24.76 -9.28
C GLU A 194 -0.82 -23.53 -8.81
N SER A 195 -1.51 -22.48 -8.35
CA SER A 195 -0.88 -21.23 -7.94
C SER A 195 -0.09 -21.40 -6.63
N ASP A 196 1.07 -20.77 -6.52
CA ASP A 196 1.89 -20.76 -5.30
C ASP A 196 1.33 -19.81 -4.22
N ALA A 197 0.75 -18.69 -4.66
CA ALA A 197 0.21 -17.63 -3.81
C ALA A 197 -0.98 -16.92 -4.44
N LEU A 198 -1.77 -16.25 -3.59
CA LEU A 198 -2.84 -15.34 -4.00
C LEU A 198 -2.40 -13.88 -3.80
N PHE A 199 -2.58 -13.06 -4.83
CA PHE A 199 -2.51 -11.61 -4.73
C PHE A 199 -3.91 -11.00 -4.71
N ILE A 200 -4.23 -10.21 -3.68
CA ILE A 200 -5.46 -9.43 -3.58
C ILE A 200 -5.13 -7.96 -3.86
N SER A 201 -5.60 -7.49 -5.00
CA SER A 201 -5.36 -6.14 -5.49
C SER A 201 -6.34 -5.12 -4.91
N CYS A 202 -5.98 -3.85 -5.06
CA CYS A 202 -6.62 -2.64 -4.54
C CYS A 202 -6.24 -2.30 -3.09
N THR A 203 -5.91 -1.03 -2.88
CA THR A 203 -5.63 -0.46 -1.55
C THR A 203 -6.90 -0.12 -0.77
N ALA A 204 -8.05 0.00 -1.44
CA ALA A 204 -9.35 0.21 -0.78
C ALA A 204 -9.91 -1.07 -0.15
N VAL A 205 -9.53 -2.27 -0.63
CA VAL A 205 -10.03 -3.53 -0.09
C VAL A 205 -9.37 -3.82 1.26
N ARG A 206 -10.16 -4.01 2.31
CA ARG A 206 -9.73 -4.27 3.70
C ARG A 206 -9.17 -5.69 3.91
N ALA A 207 -8.38 -6.18 2.96
CA ALA A 207 -7.84 -7.54 2.94
C ALA A 207 -6.73 -7.73 3.98
N ALA A 208 -5.95 -6.69 4.29
CA ALA A 208 -4.83 -6.78 5.23
C ALA A 208 -5.26 -7.25 6.63
N ALA A 209 -6.46 -6.86 7.07
CA ALA A 209 -7.05 -7.26 8.35
C ALA A 209 -7.41 -8.76 8.44
N VAL A 210 -7.50 -9.46 7.29
CA VAL A 210 -7.97 -10.86 7.24
C VAL A 210 -6.99 -11.81 6.55
N ILE A 211 -5.75 -11.39 6.28
CA ILE A 211 -4.72 -12.22 5.63
C ILE A 211 -4.57 -13.58 6.31
N ALA A 212 -4.41 -13.62 7.64
CA ALA A 212 -4.23 -14.88 8.35
C ALA A 212 -5.45 -15.81 8.23
N ARG A 213 -6.67 -15.25 8.18
CA ARG A 213 -7.91 -16.03 7.96
C ARG A 213 -7.97 -16.60 6.55
N ILE A 214 -7.51 -15.84 5.56
CA ILE A 214 -7.43 -16.29 4.17
C ILE A 214 -6.37 -17.38 4.03
N GLU A 215 -5.14 -17.16 4.54
CA GLU A 215 -4.07 -18.16 4.48
C GLU A 215 -4.49 -19.47 5.17
N ALA A 216 -5.20 -19.40 6.29
CA ALA A 216 -5.75 -20.57 6.97
C ALA A 216 -6.83 -21.29 6.14
N SER A 217 -7.62 -20.56 5.33
CA SER A 217 -8.69 -21.15 4.54
C SER A 217 -8.22 -21.77 3.22
N ILE A 218 -7.17 -21.21 2.61
CA ILE A 218 -6.65 -21.65 1.31
C ILE A 218 -5.35 -22.48 1.42
N GLY A 219 -4.68 -22.48 2.58
CA GLY A 219 -3.44 -23.23 2.83
C GLY A 219 -2.16 -22.65 2.19
N LYS A 220 -2.28 -21.55 1.42
CA LYS A 220 -1.22 -20.92 0.62
C LYS A 220 -0.96 -19.49 1.08
N ALA A 221 0.17 -18.92 0.66
CA ALA A 221 0.53 -17.55 1.03
C ALA A 221 -0.40 -16.53 0.35
N VAL A 222 -0.70 -15.44 1.07
CA VAL A 222 -1.54 -14.36 0.56
C VAL A 222 -0.81 -13.03 0.67
N VAL A 223 -0.86 -12.24 -0.39
CA VAL A 223 -0.35 -10.88 -0.45
C VAL A 223 -1.52 -9.97 -0.78
N SER A 224 -1.75 -8.90 -0.01
CA SER A 224 -2.60 -7.79 -0.44
C SER A 224 -1.77 -6.55 -0.75
N SER A 225 -2.34 -5.61 -1.49
CA SER A 225 -1.69 -4.32 -1.78
C SER A 225 -1.21 -3.60 -0.51
N ASN A 226 -2.06 -3.55 0.53
CA ASN A 226 -1.71 -2.89 1.79
C ASN A 226 -0.74 -3.71 2.64
N LEU A 227 -0.85 -5.05 2.62
CA LEU A 227 0.12 -5.90 3.32
C LEU A 227 1.52 -5.79 2.71
N ALA A 228 1.62 -5.81 1.38
CA ALA A 228 2.89 -5.72 0.66
C ALA A 228 3.60 -4.40 0.91
N THR A 229 2.86 -3.29 0.83
CA THR A 229 3.42 -1.94 1.06
C THR A 229 3.78 -1.73 2.53
N ALA A 230 2.94 -2.18 3.48
CA ALA A 230 3.28 -2.14 4.90
C ALA A 230 4.53 -2.97 5.23
N TRP A 231 4.63 -4.20 4.71
CA TRP A 231 5.81 -5.04 4.86
C TRP A 231 7.06 -4.36 4.30
N MET A 232 7.00 -3.85 3.08
CA MET A 232 8.15 -3.19 2.44
C MET A 232 8.58 -1.94 3.24
N CYS A 233 7.63 -1.08 3.64
CA CYS A 233 7.93 0.12 4.42
C CYS A 233 8.60 -0.21 5.77
N LEU A 234 8.09 -1.22 6.50
CA LEU A 234 8.71 -1.68 7.75
C LEU A 234 10.18 -2.07 7.54
N ARG A 235 10.46 -2.87 6.50
CA ARG A 235 11.82 -3.33 6.21
C ARG A 235 12.75 -2.20 5.77
N LEU A 236 12.27 -1.27 4.93
CA LEU A 236 13.03 -0.07 4.55
C LEU A 236 13.34 0.83 5.76
N CYS A 237 12.45 0.88 6.75
CA CYS A 237 12.67 1.58 8.00
C CYS A 237 13.57 0.82 9.01
N GLY A 238 14.02 -0.39 8.67
CA GLY A 238 14.87 -1.23 9.53
C GLY A 238 14.12 -1.98 10.62
N ASP A 239 12.81 -2.19 10.46
CA ASP A 239 12.02 -3.06 11.31
C ASP A 239 11.87 -4.44 10.65
N ASP A 240 12.74 -5.37 11.06
CA ASP A 240 12.74 -6.78 10.64
C ASP A 240 11.93 -7.70 11.57
N THR A 241 11.14 -7.13 12.50
CA THR A 241 10.42 -7.93 13.49
C THR A 241 9.38 -8.82 12.80
N ALA A 242 9.48 -10.13 13.02
CA ALA A 242 8.55 -11.11 12.47
C ALA A 242 7.16 -10.98 13.12
N ARG A 243 6.11 -10.92 12.31
CA ARG A 243 4.70 -10.80 12.78
C ARG A 243 3.85 -11.94 12.19
N PRO A 244 4.00 -13.19 12.65
CA PRO A 244 3.34 -14.37 12.05
C PRO A 244 1.80 -14.29 12.08
N ALA A 245 1.23 -13.62 13.08
CA ALA A 245 -0.23 -13.38 13.16
C ALA A 245 -0.78 -12.50 12.01
N ARG A 246 0.10 -11.84 11.23
CA ARG A 246 -0.25 -10.97 10.11
C ARG A 246 0.05 -11.58 8.73
N GLY A 247 0.25 -12.90 8.69
CA GLY A 247 0.50 -13.67 7.48
C GLY A 247 1.96 -13.99 7.22
N ARG A 248 2.21 -14.95 6.32
CA ARG A 248 3.56 -15.49 6.05
C ARG A 248 4.54 -14.41 5.60
N LEU A 249 4.11 -13.46 4.76
CA LEU A 249 4.95 -12.37 4.25
C LEU A 249 5.61 -11.57 5.39
N MET A 250 4.86 -11.29 6.46
CA MET A 250 5.33 -10.46 7.58
C MET A 250 6.42 -11.12 8.43
N THR A 251 6.78 -12.37 8.14
CA THR A 251 7.91 -13.08 8.77
C THR A 251 9.20 -13.01 7.94
N LEU A 252 9.12 -12.53 6.70
CA LEU A 252 10.24 -12.56 5.76
C LEU A 252 11.03 -11.24 5.74
N PRO A 253 12.35 -11.29 5.49
CA PRO A 253 13.17 -10.09 5.27
C PRO A 253 12.94 -9.52 3.87
N LEU A 254 13.19 -8.23 3.68
CA LEU A 254 13.27 -7.64 2.34
C LEU A 254 14.60 -8.04 1.71
N THR A 255 14.55 -8.93 0.72
CA THR A 255 15.76 -9.35 0.00
C THR A 255 15.96 -8.41 -1.19
N VAL A 256 16.86 -7.45 -1.04
CA VAL A 256 17.31 -6.61 -2.16
C VAL A 256 18.22 -7.50 -3.02
N ARG A 257 17.80 -7.79 -4.26
CA ARG A 257 18.68 -8.35 -5.28
C ARG A 257 19.03 -7.26 -6.27
#